data_AF-A0A2D6N0C6-F1
#
_entry.id   AF-A0A2D6N0C6-F1
#
_cell.length_a   1.000
_cell.length_b   1.000
_cell.length_c   1.000
_cell.angle_alpha   90.00
_cell.angle_beta   90.00
_cell.angle_gamma   90.00
#
_symmetry.space_group_name_H-M   'P 1'
#
loop_
_entity.id
_entity.type
_entity.pdbx_description
1 polymer ?
#
loop_
_entity_poly.entity_id
_entity_poly.type
_entity_poly.pdbx_seq_one_letter_code
_entity_poly.pdbx_strand_id
1 'polypeptide(L)' 'PTGTDCYRFALSNPDVNVCMAGPANEDEMRQALATLDKGPMNEEELAWMRRVGECIYGGSRSARLRD' A
#
# COMPACT_ATOMS: atom_id res chain seq x y z
N PRO A 1 -2.11 4.55 7.31
CA PRO A 1 -2.67 4.31 5.97
C PRO A 1 -4.09 3.72 6.01
N THR A 2 -4.97 4.25 5.16
CA THR A 2 -6.31 3.73 4.86
C THR A 2 -6.23 2.61 3.81
N GLY A 3 -7.36 1.95 3.49
CA GLY A 3 -7.42 0.99 2.38
C GLY A 3 -7.04 1.64 1.04
N THR A 4 -7.53 2.85 0.77
CA THR A 4 -7.18 3.63 -0.43
C THR A 4 -5.66 3.82 -0.55
N ASP A 5 -4.97 4.14 0.55
CA ASP A 5 -3.52 4.36 0.56
C ASP A 5 -2.75 3.07 0.22
N CYS A 6 -3.23 1.92 0.72
CA CYS A 6 -2.62 0.62 0.43
C CYS A 6 -2.70 0.27 -1.06
N TYR A 7 -3.87 0.47 -1.68
CA TYR A 7 -4.03 0.21 -3.11
C TYR A 7 -3.23 1.20 -3.97
N ARG A 8 -3.23 2.50 -3.61
CA ARG A 8 -2.40 3.52 -4.29
C ARG A 8 -0.92 3.15 -4.22
N PHE A 9 -0.43 2.72 -3.05
CA PHE A 9 0.97 2.32 -2.89
C PHE A 9 1.35 1.16 -3.83
N ALA A 10 0.52 0.12 -3.92
CA ALA A 10 0.77 -0.99 -4.84
C ALA A 10 0.78 -0.54 -6.31
N LEU A 11 -0.22 0.25 -6.72
CA LEU A 11 -0.38 0.73 -8.10
C LEU A 11 0.56 1.87 -8.48
N SER A 12 1.34 2.41 -7.53
CA SER A 12 2.40 3.38 -7.82
C SER A 12 3.68 2.72 -8.33
N ASN A 13 3.79 1.40 -8.21
CA ASN A 13 4.88 0.65 -8.83
C ASN A 13 4.55 0.46 -10.33
N PRO A 14 5.38 0.97 -11.27
CA PRO A 14 5.12 0.82 -12.70
C PRO A 14 5.09 -0.65 -13.17
N ASP A 15 5.68 -1.57 -12.43
CA ASP A 15 5.66 -3.01 -12.72
C ASP A 15 4.35 -3.70 -12.30
N VAL A 16 3.45 -3.00 -11.59
CA VAL A 16 2.16 -3.53 -11.14
C VAL A 16 1.04 -2.94 -12.00
N ASN A 17 0.50 -3.76 -12.91
CA ASN A 17 -0.57 -3.31 -13.82
C ASN A 17 -1.99 -3.48 -13.24
N VAL A 18 -2.18 -4.41 -12.29
CA VAL A 18 -3.49 -4.77 -11.73
C VAL A 18 -3.37 -5.01 -10.23
N CYS A 19 -4.37 -4.55 -9.47
CA CYS A 19 -4.55 -4.88 -8.05
C CYS A 19 -5.98 -5.38 -7.82
N MET A 20 -6.13 -6.58 -7.26
CA MET A 20 -7.45 -7.15 -6.96
C MET A 20 -7.91 -6.72 -5.56
N ALA A 21 -9.10 -6.14 -5.48
CA ALA A 21 -9.75 -5.77 -4.22
C ALA A 21 -10.74 -6.86 -3.79
N GLY A 22 -10.72 -7.21 -2.50
CA GLY A 22 -11.68 -8.12 -1.87
C GLY A 22 -12.44 -7.45 -0.73
N PRO A 23 -13.25 -6.41 -0.98
CA PRO A 23 -13.96 -5.69 0.07
C PRO A 23 -15.04 -6.56 0.71
N ALA A 24 -15.14 -6.52 2.04
CA ALA A 24 -16.17 -7.22 2.81
C ALA A 24 -17.49 -6.42 2.92
N ASN A 25 -17.43 -5.11 2.65
CA ASN A 25 -18.57 -4.20 2.77
C ASN A 25 -18.45 -3.02 1.78
N GLU A 26 -19.50 -2.21 1.73
CA GLU A 26 -19.60 -1.07 0.82
C GLU A 26 -18.55 0.01 1.08
N ASP A 27 -18.22 0.30 2.35
CA ASP A 27 -17.24 1.33 2.69
C ASP A 27 -15.83 0.94 2.21
N GLU A 28 -15.46 -0.33 2.35
CA GLU A 28 -14.20 -0.86 1.82
C GLU A 28 -14.18 -0.81 0.29
N MET A 29 -15.30 -1.12 -0.37
CA MET A 29 -15.43 -0.98 -1.83
C MET A 29 -15.23 0.48 -2.25
N ARG A 30 -15.83 1.44 -1.53
CA ARG A 30 -15.65 2.88 -1.78
C ARG A 30 -14.20 3.30 -1.63
N GLN A 31 -13.49 2.79 -0.62
CA GLN A 31 -12.06 3.04 -0.47
C GLN A 31 -11.22 2.48 -1.61
N ALA A 32 -11.53 1.28 -2.10
CA ALA A 32 -10.85 0.67 -3.24
C ALA A 32 -11.06 1.49 -4.53
N LEU A 33 -12.28 1.97 -4.77
CA LEU A 33 -12.61 2.79 -5.94
C LEU A 33 -11.95 4.17 -5.87
N ALA A 34 -11.88 4.80 -4.70
CA ALA A 34 -11.25 6.10 -4.51
C ALA A 34 -9.74 6.13 -4.85
N THR A 35 -9.10 4.96 -4.96
CA THR A 35 -7.72 4.84 -5.44
C THR A 35 -7.58 5.29 -6.90
N LEU A 36 -8.58 5.00 -7.74
CA LEU A 36 -8.56 5.37 -9.15
C LEU A 36 -8.63 6.89 -9.33
N ASP A 37 -9.41 7.58 -8.50
CA ASP A 37 -9.55 9.04 -8.55
C ASP A 37 -8.26 9.76 -8.11
N LYS A 38 -7.54 9.20 -7.14
CA LYS A 38 -6.33 9.81 -6.57
C LYS A 38 -5.05 9.52 -7.36
N GLY A 39 -5.05 8.47 -8.19
CA GLY A 39 -3.89 8.08 -9.00
C GLY A 39 -2.67 7.65 -8.18
N PRO A 40 -1.49 7.52 -8.83
CA PRO A 40 -0.25 7.15 -8.17
C PRO A 40 0.16 8.10 -7.04
N MET A 41 0.93 7.59 -6.09
CA MET A 41 1.55 8.37 -5.02
C MET A 41 2.75 9.16 -5.55
N ASN A 42 2.95 10.34 -4.97
CA ASN A 42 4.20 11.08 -5.15
C ASN A 42 5.31 10.52 -4.22
N GLU A 43 6.53 11.03 -4.37
CA GLU A 43 7.69 10.53 -3.62
C GLU A 43 7.56 10.71 -2.10
N GLU A 44 6.90 11.77 -1.63
CA GLU A 44 6.71 12.01 -0.19
C GLU A 44 5.72 11.01 0.42
N GLU A 45 4.63 10.74 -0.29
CA GLU A 45 3.63 9.72 0.07
C GLU A 45 4.27 8.32 0.08
N LEU A 46 5.07 8.00 -0.94
CA LEU A 46 5.82 6.74 -1.01
C LEU A 46 6.82 6.61 0.13
N ALA A 47 7.57 7.67 0.44
CA ALA A 47 8.52 7.68 1.55
C ALA A 47 7.82 7.46 2.90
N TRP A 48 6.63 8.05 3.10
CA TRP A 48 5.80 7.76 4.26
C TRP A 48 5.45 6.27 4.34
N MET A 49 4.96 5.68 3.25
CA MET A 49 4.48 4.28 3.25
C MET A 49 5.61 3.31 3.56
N ARG A 50 6.79 3.56 2.99
CA ARG A 50 8.01 2.77 3.25
C ARG A 50 8.42 2.84 4.72
N ARG A 51 8.44 4.03 5.35
CA ARG A 51 8.77 4.19 6.78
C ARG A 51 7.82 3.40 7.67
N VAL A 52 6.52 3.41 7.38
CA VAL A 52 5.55 2.64 8.17
C VAL A 52 5.76 1.14 8.01
N GLY A 53 6.04 0.67 6.80
CA GLY A 53 6.43 -0.73 6.56
C GLY A 53 7.69 -1.12 7.34
N GLU A 54 8.70 -0.25 7.37
CA GLU A 54 9.94 -0.46 8.14
C GLU A 54 9.68 -0.53 9.64
N CYS A 55 8.84 0.35 10.20
CA CYS A 55 8.49 0.30 11.62
C CYS A 55 7.81 -1.01 12.02
N ILE A 56 6.95 -1.57 11.14
CA ILE A 56 6.20 -2.80 11.42
C ILE A 56 7.07 -4.05 11.20
N TYR A 57 7.85 -4.09 10.12
CA TYR A 57 8.54 -5.31 9.66
C TYR A 57 10.06 -5.28 9.79
N GLY A 58 10.66 -4.15 10.15
CA GLY A 58 12.11 -3.97 10.22
C GLY A 58 12.81 -4.92 11.21
N GLY A 59 12.19 -5.18 12.35
CA GLY A 59 12.68 -6.17 13.32
C GLY A 59 12.62 -7.61 12.80
N SER A 60 11.57 -7.95 12.04
CA SER A 60 11.37 -9.27 11.45
C SER A 60 12.33 -9.57 10.29
N ARG A 61 12.68 -8.56 9.49
CA ARG A 61 13.66 -8.71 8.39
C ARG A 61 15.07 -8.97 8.92
N SER A 62 15.44 -8.34 10.04
CA SER A 62 16.73 -8.58 10.71
C SER A 62 16.83 -9.98 11.32
N ALA A 63 15.71 -10.56 11.77
CA ALA A 63 15.67 -11.93 12.27
C ALA A 63 15.83 -12.96 11.16
N ARG A 64 15.16 -12.77 10.00
CA ARG A 64 15.22 -13.69 8.85
C ARG A 64 16.55 -13.72 8.08
N LEU A 65 17.42 -12.73 8.28
CA LEU A 65 18.78 -12.72 7.70
C LEU A 65 19.83 -13.38 8.60
N ARG A 66 19.43 -13.85 9.80
CA ARG A 66 20.31 -14.54 10.76
C ARG A 66 20.13 -16.06 10.75
N ASP A 67 19.27 -16.58 9.88
CA ASP A 67 19.07 -18.01 9.58
C ASP A 67 19.66 -18.33 8.19
#